data_AF-A0A2C9W4W4-F1
#
_entry.id   AF-A0A2C9W4W4-F1
#
_cell.length_a   1.000
_cell.length_b   1.000
_cell.length_c   1.000
_cell.angle_alpha   90.00
_cell.angle_beta   90.00
_cell.angle_gamma   90.00
#
_symmetry.space_group_name_H-M   'P 1'
#
loop_
_entity.id
_entity.type
_entity.pdbx_description
1 polymer ?
#
loop_
_entity_poly.entity_id
_entity_poly.type
_entity_poly.pdbx_seq_one_letter_code
_entity_poly.pdbx_strand_id
1 'polypeptide(L)'
;MAFSPVALQVNGSAFKPFSSPSFHQLKTSLSSTFKPFYKELQKLPMKMNLPKTMIKNISVRMLETFVDSMFEFVDQPWLPSQSNFAPVEEIGEAVEVTWIEGKIPTDFPEGVYVRNGSNNLFGGLQSAVSVFGRSNQVWVEGEGMLHALYFEKDSDGKWSIFYKNKFVETESYKKERQRDKPTFLPTVEGDSLAVSAAILLNMMRYGLPTKNYQNINAFVHSGKLYTTTDNYPALEIDMHTLESLDNWDFNGAWKGPFTSHPKVAPGSGELVTMGVDGQKPYCVIGVVSVDGRKLLHKVDIGFNRGVLSHEIGVTQNYNVIIDHPLVLDLTRIIKGDQLLKYDSKGKSRIGVMPRYGDKNSIKWFEVEPNCTFHLVNCFEDGDEVVVVRGCRASTSIIPGPDWGEDKFEWFSRGFNFSKFTEYDADDSEENGYLFHQVHEWRLNMATGTVDEKSLTGTEFSMDFPFINGAFTGLKHKYGYTQVIDSLASSTSGVTKFGRLAKLCFEEGQRSTVPEGEKTCGGQIKVEYHKLEENVFCTGAAFVPKSGGDEEDDGFIVTHVHNEMSNVSQVLIIDAKKFESQPIATINLPNRVPYGFHGIFISMPPEQA
;
A
#
# COMPACT_ATOMS: atom_id res chain seq x y z
N MET A 1 -59.73 16.62 22.26
CA MET A 1 -59.98 17.88 23.00
C MET A 1 -58.78 18.08 23.92
N ALA A 2 -57.81 18.91 23.52
CA ALA A 2 -57.72 20.35 23.81
C ALA A 2 -56.80 20.58 25.05
N PHE A 3 -55.54 20.99 24.82
CA PHE A 3 -54.96 22.33 25.09
C PHE A 3 -54.72 22.59 26.60
N SER A 4 -53.63 23.18 27.13
CA SER A 4 -52.39 23.80 26.64
C SER A 4 -51.46 24.05 27.86
N PRO A 5 -50.20 24.53 27.69
CA PRO A 5 -49.08 24.43 28.64
C PRO A 5 -48.64 25.76 29.32
N VAL A 6 -47.64 25.68 30.22
CA VAL A 6 -46.81 26.80 30.74
C VAL A 6 -45.37 26.27 30.80
N ALA A 7 -44.45 26.63 29.91
CA ALA A 7 -43.68 27.87 29.77
C ALA A 7 -42.58 28.04 30.83
N LEU A 8 -41.32 27.90 30.40
CA LEU A 8 -40.15 28.53 31.00
C LEU A 8 -39.26 29.06 29.87
N GLN A 9 -39.18 30.38 29.83
CA GLN A 9 -38.41 31.20 28.88
C GLN A 9 -36.92 31.08 29.16
N VAL A 10 -36.11 30.97 28.11
CA VAL A 10 -34.75 31.55 28.08
C VAL A 10 -34.61 32.31 26.75
N ASN A 11 -34.19 33.57 26.88
CA ASN A 11 -34.05 34.57 25.84
C ASN A 11 -33.08 34.15 24.72
N GLY A 12 -33.41 34.55 23.49
CA GLY A 12 -32.63 34.24 22.31
C GLY A 12 -31.52 35.24 21.99
N SER A 13 -30.59 34.77 21.15
CA SER A 13 -29.98 35.54 20.08
C SER A 13 -29.79 34.61 18.86
N ALA A 14 -30.09 35.16 17.69
CA ALA A 14 -30.40 34.51 16.42
C ALA A 14 -29.39 33.48 15.89
N PHE A 15 -29.82 32.21 15.71
CA PHE A 15 -29.28 31.31 14.69
C PHE A 15 -30.13 31.43 13.42
N LYS A 16 -29.56 31.98 12.35
CA LYS A 16 -30.10 31.83 10.99
C LYS A 16 -29.82 30.40 10.51
N PRO A 17 -30.80 29.66 9.94
CA PRO A 17 -30.51 28.42 9.25
C PRO A 17 -29.83 28.76 7.91
N PHE A 18 -28.55 28.45 7.78
CA PHE A 18 -27.87 28.54 6.50
C PHE A 18 -28.33 27.37 5.61
N SER A 19 -29.10 27.71 4.58
CA SER A 19 -29.50 26.81 3.51
C SER A 19 -28.27 26.36 2.72
N SER A 20 -28.02 25.05 2.69
CA SER A 20 -26.99 24.40 1.88
C SER A 20 -27.21 24.64 0.38
N PRO A 21 -26.15 24.89 -0.42
CA PRO A 21 -26.20 24.74 -1.88
C PRO A 21 -26.63 23.32 -2.25
N SER A 22 -27.80 23.16 -2.87
CA SER A 22 -28.18 21.89 -3.47
C SER A 22 -27.33 21.62 -4.72
N PHE A 23 -27.22 20.36 -5.12
CA PHE A 23 -26.61 19.87 -6.38
C PHE A 23 -26.98 20.72 -7.62
N HIS A 24 -28.11 21.44 -7.56
CA HIS A 24 -28.55 22.40 -8.56
C HIS A 24 -27.61 23.60 -8.72
N GLN A 25 -26.98 24.09 -7.65
CA GLN A 25 -26.06 25.24 -7.68
C GLN A 25 -24.71 24.89 -8.35
N LEU A 26 -24.19 23.69 -8.11
CA LEU A 26 -23.01 23.15 -8.80
C LEU A 26 -23.30 22.95 -10.30
N LYS A 27 -24.47 22.40 -10.61
CA LYS A 27 -24.96 22.24 -11.99
C LYS A 27 -25.18 23.58 -12.68
N THR A 28 -25.64 24.63 -11.98
CA THR A 28 -25.78 25.97 -12.54
C THR A 28 -24.46 26.71 -12.69
N SER A 29 -23.50 26.53 -11.79
CA SER A 29 -22.16 27.12 -11.88
C SER A 29 -21.39 26.53 -13.06
N LEU A 30 -21.39 25.20 -13.20
CA LEU A 30 -20.86 24.51 -14.37
C LEU A 30 -21.66 24.89 -15.63
N SER A 31 -22.99 24.94 -15.58
CA SER A 31 -23.80 25.40 -16.72
C SER A 31 -23.50 26.83 -17.15
N SER A 32 -23.19 27.76 -16.24
CA SER A 32 -22.79 29.12 -16.60
C SER A 32 -21.42 29.18 -17.26
N THR A 33 -20.48 28.32 -16.85
CA THR A 33 -19.14 28.20 -17.46
C THR A 33 -19.19 27.48 -18.82
N PHE A 34 -20.09 26.51 -18.99
CA PHE A 34 -20.28 25.75 -20.24
C PHE A 34 -21.27 26.41 -21.22
N LYS A 35 -22.07 27.42 -20.80
CA LYS A 35 -23.04 28.14 -21.66
C LYS A 35 -22.40 28.86 -22.85
N PRO A 36 -21.26 29.58 -22.70
CA PRO A 36 -20.55 30.17 -23.84
C PRO A 36 -20.06 29.11 -24.83
N PHE A 37 -19.56 27.98 -24.31
CA PHE A 37 -19.08 26.85 -25.10
C PHE A 37 -20.20 26.14 -25.87
N TYR A 38 -21.36 25.94 -25.24
CA TYR A 38 -22.54 25.37 -25.89
C TYR A 38 -23.11 26.31 -26.98
N LYS A 39 -23.02 27.63 -26.78
CA LYS A 39 -23.38 28.64 -27.79
C LYS A 39 -22.43 28.63 -29.00
N GLU A 40 -21.14 28.39 -28.79
CA GLU A 40 -20.16 28.19 -29.87
C GLU A 40 -20.44 26.90 -30.64
N LEU A 41 -20.75 25.80 -29.94
CA LEU A 41 -21.14 24.51 -30.54
C LEU A 41 -22.40 24.59 -31.41
N GLN A 42 -23.36 25.44 -31.04
CA GLN A 42 -24.58 25.67 -31.83
C GLN A 42 -24.37 26.52 -33.09
N LYS A 43 -23.22 27.21 -33.22
CA LYS A 43 -22.86 27.97 -34.43
C LYS A 43 -22.18 27.11 -35.50
N LEU A 44 -21.78 25.88 -35.17
CA LEU A 44 -21.25 24.93 -36.15
C LEU A 44 -22.38 24.44 -37.06
N PRO A 45 -22.33 24.68 -38.38
CA PRO A 45 -23.33 24.14 -39.28
C PRO A 45 -22.99 22.68 -39.51
N MET A 46 -23.78 21.75 -38.96
CA MET A 46 -24.22 20.55 -39.69
C MET A 46 -25.04 19.59 -38.81
N LYS A 47 -26.30 19.39 -39.20
CA LYS A 47 -27.00 18.12 -38.99
C LYS A 47 -26.29 17.06 -39.84
N MET A 48 -25.32 16.36 -39.26
CA MET A 48 -24.87 15.07 -39.77
C MET A 48 -25.47 13.97 -38.90
N ASN A 49 -26.05 12.94 -39.54
CA ASN A 49 -26.29 11.65 -38.89
C ASN A 49 -24.93 10.95 -38.71
N LEU A 50 -24.14 11.43 -37.74
CA LEU A 50 -22.89 10.80 -37.35
C LEU A 50 -23.20 9.57 -36.48
N PRO A 51 -22.47 8.45 -36.66
CA PRO A 51 -22.57 7.30 -35.77
C PRO A 51 -22.36 7.73 -34.31
N LYS A 52 -23.10 7.14 -33.35
CA LYS A 52 -22.98 7.46 -31.92
C LYS A 52 -21.53 7.38 -31.40
N THR A 53 -20.74 6.45 -31.95
CA THR A 53 -19.31 6.30 -31.66
C THR A 53 -18.49 7.51 -32.08
N MET A 54 -18.80 8.10 -33.24
CA MET A 54 -18.11 9.29 -33.74
C MET A 54 -18.48 10.54 -32.92
N ILE A 55 -19.76 10.68 -32.51
CA ILE A 55 -20.20 11.75 -31.61
C ILE A 55 -19.49 11.62 -30.24
N LYS A 56 -19.40 10.41 -29.70
CA LYS A 56 -18.66 10.14 -28.45
C LYS A 56 -17.19 10.52 -28.58
N ASN A 57 -16.53 10.13 -29.67
CA ASN A 57 -15.12 10.44 -29.91
C ASN A 57 -14.86 11.94 -30.06
N ILE A 58 -15.73 12.67 -30.77
CA ILE A 58 -15.66 14.14 -30.86
C ILE A 58 -15.84 14.76 -29.47
N SER A 59 -16.82 14.28 -28.70
CA SER A 59 -17.08 14.79 -27.34
C SER A 59 -15.89 14.58 -26.40
N VAL A 60 -15.26 13.40 -26.44
CA VAL A 60 -14.07 13.09 -25.65
C VAL A 60 -12.91 13.99 -26.06
N ARG A 61 -12.66 14.17 -27.36
CA ARG A 61 -11.60 15.07 -27.85
C ARG A 61 -11.81 16.52 -27.40
N MET A 62 -13.04 17.02 -27.47
CA MET A 62 -13.36 18.36 -26.98
C MET A 62 -13.10 18.49 -25.47
N LEU A 63 -13.41 17.44 -24.71
CA LEU A 63 -13.15 17.42 -23.27
C LEU A 63 -11.65 17.35 -22.98
N GLU A 64 -10.87 16.61 -23.77
CA GLU A 64 -9.41 16.58 -23.67
C GLU A 64 -8.81 17.95 -23.97
N THR A 65 -9.22 18.62 -25.05
CA THR A 65 -8.78 19.99 -25.36
C THR A 65 -9.16 20.98 -24.25
N PHE A 66 -10.34 20.81 -23.64
CA PHE A 66 -10.74 21.61 -22.48
C PHE A 66 -9.79 21.39 -21.30
N VAL A 67 -9.49 20.12 -20.95
CA VAL A 67 -8.58 19.83 -19.84
C VAL A 67 -7.18 20.38 -20.13
N ASP A 68 -6.66 20.14 -21.33
CA ASP A 68 -5.35 20.61 -21.76
C ASP A 68 -5.23 22.15 -21.75
N SER A 69 -6.34 22.86 -21.93
CA SER A 69 -6.36 24.34 -21.90
C SER A 69 -6.58 24.91 -20.51
N MET A 70 -7.21 24.17 -19.59
CA MET A 70 -7.66 24.68 -18.29
C MET A 70 -6.83 24.18 -17.11
N PHE A 71 -6.07 23.09 -17.31
CA PHE A 71 -5.24 22.48 -16.30
C PHE A 71 -3.78 22.53 -16.72
N GLU A 72 -2.95 23.08 -15.84
CA GLU A 72 -1.51 23.06 -15.95
C GLU A 72 -0.95 21.96 -15.05
N PHE A 73 -0.18 21.03 -15.64
CA PHE A 73 0.57 20.06 -14.87
C PHE A 73 1.90 20.69 -14.43
N VAL A 74 2.20 20.59 -13.15
CA VAL A 74 3.39 21.17 -12.53
C VAL A 74 4.07 20.09 -11.70
N ASP A 75 5.38 19.95 -11.87
CA ASP A 75 6.20 19.07 -11.05
C ASP A 75 6.14 19.52 -9.59
N GLN A 76 5.93 18.57 -8.69
CA GLN A 76 6.13 18.81 -7.27
C GLN A 76 7.64 18.99 -7.00
N PRO A 77 8.03 19.84 -6.04
CA PRO A 77 9.44 20.03 -5.69
C PRO A 77 9.97 18.81 -4.94
N TRP A 78 11.23 18.44 -5.19
CA TRP A 78 11.89 17.31 -4.55
C TRP A 78 13.17 17.79 -3.85
N LEU A 79 13.47 17.19 -2.70
CA LEU A 79 14.70 17.48 -1.96
C LEU A 79 15.86 16.65 -2.52
N PRO A 80 17.12 17.12 -2.40
CA PRO A 80 18.29 16.30 -2.72
C PRO A 80 18.31 14.97 -1.94
N SER A 81 17.80 14.98 -0.70
CA SER A 81 17.62 13.78 0.14
C SER A 81 16.52 12.83 -0.36
N GLN A 82 15.82 13.15 -1.44
CA GLN A 82 14.81 12.29 -2.09
C GLN A 82 15.30 11.79 -3.46
N SER A 83 16.58 11.95 -3.79
CA SER A 83 17.13 11.65 -5.11
C SER A 83 16.84 10.22 -5.58
N ASN A 84 16.91 9.23 -4.69
CA ASN A 84 16.65 7.85 -5.09
C ASN A 84 15.17 7.51 -5.32
N PHE A 85 14.23 8.39 -4.99
CA PHE A 85 12.82 8.21 -5.42
C PHE A 85 12.62 8.58 -6.89
N ALA A 86 13.61 9.22 -7.53
CA ALA A 86 13.48 9.68 -8.91
C ALA A 86 13.31 8.48 -9.84
N PRO A 87 12.63 8.62 -10.99
CA PRO A 87 12.39 7.51 -11.88
C PRO A 87 13.67 7.05 -12.59
N VAL A 88 13.61 5.83 -13.12
CA VAL A 88 14.60 5.26 -14.04
C VAL A 88 13.93 4.78 -15.31
N GLU A 89 14.72 4.70 -16.38
CA GLU A 89 14.28 4.14 -17.65
C GLU A 89 14.37 2.61 -17.66
N GLU A 90 13.66 1.98 -18.59
CA GLU A 90 13.83 0.56 -18.88
C GLU A 90 15.21 0.29 -19.51
N ILE A 91 15.85 -0.80 -19.10
CA ILE A 91 17.12 -1.24 -19.69
C ILE A 91 16.95 -2.01 -21.01
N GLY A 92 15.71 -2.40 -21.35
CA GLY A 92 15.42 -3.27 -22.48
C GLY A 92 15.60 -4.75 -22.13
N GLU A 93 16.59 -5.39 -22.75
CA GLU A 93 16.89 -6.81 -22.54
C GLU A 93 17.52 -7.08 -21.17
N ALA A 94 17.37 -8.30 -20.68
CA ALA A 94 17.98 -8.70 -19.41
C ALA A 94 19.52 -8.65 -19.51
N VAL A 95 20.16 -8.14 -18.46
CA VAL A 95 21.62 -7.93 -18.40
C VAL A 95 22.22 -8.92 -17.41
N GLU A 96 23.25 -9.66 -17.82
CA GLU A 96 24.00 -10.53 -16.92
C GLU A 96 24.76 -9.69 -15.87
N VAL A 97 24.58 -10.05 -14.60
CA VAL A 97 25.21 -9.39 -13.46
C VAL A 97 26.44 -10.19 -13.03
N THR A 98 27.62 -9.65 -13.32
CA THR A 98 28.91 -10.33 -13.08
C THR A 98 29.63 -9.84 -11.82
N TRP A 99 29.26 -8.68 -11.27
CA TRP A 99 29.89 -8.11 -10.08
C TRP A 99 29.15 -8.57 -8.81
N ILE A 100 29.57 -9.73 -8.32
CA ILE A 100 29.05 -10.35 -7.10
C ILE A 100 30.19 -10.46 -6.09
N GLU A 101 29.99 -9.90 -4.90
CA GLU A 101 30.87 -10.05 -3.75
C GLU A 101 30.31 -11.13 -2.83
N GLY A 102 31.18 -11.91 -2.19
CA GLY A 102 30.78 -13.10 -1.43
C GLY A 102 30.47 -14.31 -2.32
N LYS A 103 29.65 -15.24 -1.81
CA LYS A 103 29.29 -16.47 -2.55
C LYS A 103 27.84 -16.81 -2.30
N ILE A 104 27.04 -16.83 -3.37
CA ILE A 104 25.67 -17.33 -3.32
C ILE A 104 25.71 -18.83 -2.98
N PRO A 105 25.08 -19.27 -1.87
CA PRO A 105 25.11 -20.67 -1.45
C PRO A 105 24.53 -21.63 -2.49
N THR A 106 24.98 -22.89 -2.48
CA THR A 106 24.49 -23.91 -3.41
C THR A 106 23.05 -24.33 -3.12
N ASP A 107 22.60 -24.14 -1.88
CA ASP A 107 21.25 -24.42 -1.37
C ASP A 107 20.31 -23.20 -1.46
N PHE A 108 20.80 -22.05 -1.94
CA PHE A 108 19.92 -20.99 -2.44
C PHE A 108 19.16 -21.53 -3.67
N PRO A 109 17.82 -21.38 -3.73
CA PRO A 109 17.01 -21.92 -4.82
C PRO A 109 17.17 -21.11 -6.11
N GLU A 110 17.00 -21.78 -7.25
CA GLU A 110 16.79 -21.09 -8.52
C GLU A 110 15.41 -20.41 -8.52
N GLY A 111 15.31 -19.28 -9.20
CA GLY A 111 14.10 -18.48 -9.14
C GLY A 111 14.28 -17.03 -9.56
N VAL A 112 13.28 -16.22 -9.26
CA VAL A 112 13.29 -14.78 -9.54
C VAL A 112 12.93 -13.99 -8.29
N TYR A 113 13.74 -13.00 -7.97
CA TYR A 113 13.41 -11.96 -7.00
C TYR A 113 12.81 -10.77 -7.74
N VAL A 114 11.55 -10.43 -7.46
CA VAL A 114 10.83 -9.32 -8.10
C VAL A 114 10.42 -8.31 -7.04
N ARG A 115 10.68 -7.02 -7.29
CA ARG A 115 10.20 -5.91 -6.46
C ARG A 115 9.39 -4.94 -7.30
N ASN A 116 8.23 -4.54 -6.78
CA ASN A 116 7.38 -3.52 -7.38
C ASN A 116 7.56 -2.17 -6.64
N GLY A 117 7.29 -1.07 -7.33
CA GLY A 117 7.44 0.27 -6.78
C GLY A 117 6.96 1.34 -7.74
N SER A 118 6.82 2.55 -7.20
CA SER A 118 6.49 3.73 -8.00
C SER A 118 7.69 4.20 -8.83
N ASN A 119 7.46 4.50 -10.11
CA ASN A 119 8.42 5.05 -11.05
C ASN A 119 7.67 6.01 -11.98
N ASN A 120 7.65 7.30 -11.64
CA ASN A 120 6.88 8.30 -12.39
C ASN A 120 7.33 8.38 -13.85
N LEU A 121 6.40 8.25 -14.80
CA LEU A 121 6.71 8.28 -16.23
C LEU A 121 7.24 9.64 -16.72
N PHE A 122 6.85 10.74 -16.08
CA PHE A 122 7.23 12.10 -16.47
C PHE A 122 7.98 12.82 -15.34
N GLY A 123 9.14 12.28 -14.97
CA GLY A 123 10.11 12.94 -14.07
C GLY A 123 9.80 12.85 -12.59
N GLY A 124 8.58 13.18 -12.15
CA GLY A 124 8.23 13.18 -10.73
C GLY A 124 6.73 13.23 -10.46
N LEU A 125 6.39 13.36 -9.18
CA LEU A 125 5.00 13.54 -8.75
C LEU A 125 4.44 14.83 -9.34
N GLN A 126 3.21 14.74 -9.83
CA GLN A 126 2.53 15.81 -10.54
C GLN A 126 1.50 16.49 -9.65
N SER A 127 1.35 17.79 -9.86
CA SER A 127 0.20 18.58 -9.44
C SER A 127 -0.56 19.07 -10.67
N ALA A 128 -1.87 19.21 -10.56
CA ALA A 128 -2.69 19.89 -11.56
C ALA A 128 -3.26 21.18 -10.97
N VAL A 129 -3.00 22.31 -11.63
CA VAL A 129 -3.47 23.64 -11.24
C VAL A 129 -4.49 24.14 -12.25
N SER A 130 -5.62 24.66 -11.78
CA SER A 130 -6.68 25.19 -12.64
C SER A 130 -7.50 26.26 -11.94
N VAL A 131 -8.54 26.76 -12.62
CA VAL A 131 -9.57 27.62 -12.01
C VAL A 131 -10.34 26.97 -10.87
N PHE A 132 -10.27 25.63 -10.72
CA PHE A 132 -10.90 24.89 -9.64
C PHE A 132 -10.01 24.78 -8.39
N GLY A 133 -8.76 25.24 -8.46
CA GLY A 133 -7.74 25.08 -7.42
C GLY A 133 -6.62 24.13 -7.86
N ARG A 134 -5.92 23.56 -6.88
CA ARG A 134 -4.81 22.64 -7.03
C ARG A 134 -5.15 21.25 -6.51
N SER A 135 -4.79 20.22 -7.26
CA SER A 135 -4.81 18.81 -6.83
C SER A 135 -3.43 18.18 -6.99
N ASN A 136 -3.02 17.36 -6.04
CA ASN A 136 -1.69 16.77 -5.95
C ASN A 136 -1.75 15.24 -5.99
N GLN A 137 -0.71 14.65 -6.59
CA GLN A 137 -0.37 13.26 -6.31
C GLN A 137 0.26 13.14 -4.93
N VAL A 138 0.00 12.02 -4.25
CA VAL A 138 0.66 11.67 -2.99
C VAL A 138 1.90 10.81 -3.24
N TRP A 139 2.76 10.68 -2.22
CA TRP A 139 4.08 10.04 -2.35
C TRP A 139 4.05 8.55 -2.74
N VAL A 140 2.90 7.88 -2.57
CA VAL A 140 2.69 6.49 -2.98
C VAL A 140 2.24 6.33 -4.44
N GLU A 141 1.92 7.43 -5.13
CA GLU A 141 1.46 7.41 -6.52
C GLU A 141 2.63 7.45 -7.53
N GLY A 142 2.37 6.94 -8.73
CA GLY A 142 3.31 6.84 -9.85
C GLY A 142 3.31 5.43 -10.43
N GLU A 143 3.68 5.30 -11.71
CA GLU A 143 3.53 4.03 -12.43
C GLU A 143 4.34 2.90 -11.82
N GLY A 144 3.77 1.70 -11.82
CA GLY A 144 4.48 0.51 -11.38
C GLY A 144 5.65 0.22 -12.30
N MET A 145 6.82 -0.03 -11.71
CA MET A 145 7.96 -0.63 -12.40
C MET A 145 8.45 -1.82 -11.61
N LEU A 146 8.53 -2.95 -12.30
CA LEU A 146 9.10 -4.17 -11.79
C LEU A 146 10.60 -4.15 -11.98
N HIS A 147 11.33 -4.60 -10.96
CA HIS A 147 12.74 -4.94 -11.05
C HIS A 147 12.88 -6.41 -10.68
N ALA A 148 13.47 -7.20 -11.57
CA ALA A 148 13.64 -8.63 -11.42
C ALA A 148 15.12 -9.00 -11.45
N LEU A 149 15.52 -9.89 -10.54
CA LEU A 149 16.79 -10.62 -10.60
C LEU A 149 16.47 -12.11 -10.78
N TYR A 150 16.93 -12.69 -11.88
CA TYR A 150 16.82 -14.11 -12.18
C TYR A 150 18.06 -14.83 -11.67
N PHE A 151 17.86 -15.93 -10.94
CA PHE A 151 18.89 -16.77 -10.35
C PHE A 151 18.82 -18.15 -11.00
N GLU A 152 19.80 -18.44 -11.86
CA GLU A 152 19.86 -19.67 -12.65
C GLU A 152 21.17 -20.41 -12.39
N LYS A 153 21.14 -21.74 -12.43
CA LYS A 153 22.34 -22.58 -12.40
C LYS A 153 22.59 -23.19 -13.76
N ASP A 154 23.85 -23.17 -14.20
CA ASP A 154 24.27 -24.01 -15.30
C ASP A 154 24.35 -25.50 -14.88
N SER A 155 24.66 -26.37 -15.85
CA SER A 155 24.81 -27.81 -15.62
C SER A 155 25.90 -28.19 -14.60
N ASP A 156 26.86 -27.29 -14.36
CA ASP A 156 27.93 -27.48 -13.38
C ASP A 156 27.57 -26.90 -11.99
N GLY A 157 26.37 -26.34 -11.84
CA GLY A 157 25.86 -25.75 -10.61
C GLY A 157 26.40 -24.35 -10.33
N LYS A 158 26.98 -23.67 -11.32
CA LYS A 158 27.45 -22.30 -11.20
C LYS A 158 26.30 -21.32 -11.48
N TRP A 159 26.25 -20.27 -10.66
CA TRP A 159 25.24 -19.23 -10.77
C TRP A 159 25.46 -18.30 -11.97
N SER A 160 24.38 -18.06 -12.71
CA SER A 160 24.18 -16.98 -13.66
C SER A 160 23.04 -16.10 -13.18
N ILE A 161 23.30 -14.80 -13.04
CA ILE A 161 22.34 -13.83 -12.51
C ILE A 161 21.99 -12.82 -13.60
N PHE A 162 20.71 -12.59 -13.84
CA PHE A 162 20.25 -11.60 -14.82
C PHE A 162 19.36 -10.56 -14.18
N TYR A 163 19.56 -9.29 -14.52
CA TYR A 163 18.73 -8.18 -14.06
C TYR A 163 17.87 -7.63 -15.21
N LYS A 164 16.60 -7.34 -14.92
CA LYS A 164 15.67 -6.68 -15.83
C LYS A 164 14.77 -5.70 -15.07
N ASN A 165 14.40 -4.59 -15.70
CA ASN A 165 13.29 -3.76 -15.24
C ASN A 165 12.28 -3.51 -16.36
N LYS A 166 11.01 -3.34 -15.99
CA LYS A 166 9.93 -3.08 -16.95
C LYS A 166 8.77 -2.34 -16.28
N PHE A 167 8.20 -1.36 -16.98
CA PHE A 167 6.96 -0.71 -16.56
C PHE A 167 5.79 -1.70 -16.61
N VAL A 168 4.89 -1.57 -15.64
CA VAL A 168 3.61 -2.25 -15.66
C VAL A 168 2.69 -1.48 -16.62
N GLU A 169 2.57 -1.99 -17.85
CA GLU A 169 1.85 -1.33 -18.93
C GLU A 169 0.31 -1.37 -18.78
N THR A 170 -0.23 -0.56 -17.87
CA THR A 170 -1.67 -0.38 -17.72
C THR A 170 -2.28 0.40 -18.89
N GLU A 171 -3.61 0.36 -19.04
CA GLU A 171 -4.31 1.22 -19.99
C GLU A 171 -4.12 2.72 -19.70
N SER A 172 -3.87 3.10 -18.44
CA SER A 172 -3.50 4.47 -18.10
C SER A 172 -2.09 4.82 -18.59
N TYR A 173 -1.12 3.93 -18.36
CA TYR A 173 0.25 4.08 -18.86
C TYR A 173 0.29 4.22 -20.38
N LYS A 174 -0.38 3.33 -21.12
CA LYS A 174 -0.42 3.34 -22.60
C LYS A 174 -0.99 4.66 -23.14
N LYS A 175 -2.03 5.21 -22.50
CA LYS A 175 -2.63 6.50 -22.89
C LYS A 175 -1.67 7.66 -22.71
N GLU A 176 -0.97 7.70 -21.58
CA GLU A 176 -0.01 8.78 -21.32
C GLU A 176 1.24 8.67 -22.18
N ARG A 177 1.77 7.46 -22.39
CA ARG A 177 2.83 7.20 -23.39
C ARG A 177 2.41 7.64 -24.79
N GLN A 178 1.17 7.36 -25.21
CA GLN A 178 0.66 7.80 -26.51
C GLN A 178 0.56 9.32 -26.63
N ARG A 179 0.24 10.01 -25.53
CA ARG A 179 0.08 11.46 -25.50
C ARG A 179 1.36 12.23 -25.20
N ASP A 180 2.41 11.52 -24.76
CA ASP A 180 3.72 12.05 -24.40
C ASP A 180 3.66 13.20 -23.38
N LYS A 181 2.75 13.08 -22.41
CA LYS A 181 2.59 14.01 -21.29
C LYS A 181 1.69 13.42 -20.19
N PRO A 182 1.72 13.96 -18.96
CA PRO A 182 0.70 13.67 -17.95
C PRO A 182 -0.70 14.02 -18.46
N THR A 183 -1.70 13.18 -18.17
CA THR A 183 -3.08 13.37 -18.63
C THR A 183 -4.15 13.07 -17.57
N PHE A 184 -3.87 12.14 -16.65
CA PHE A 184 -4.76 11.88 -15.52
C PHE A 184 -4.59 12.95 -14.47
N LEU A 185 -5.68 13.62 -14.11
CA LEU A 185 -5.66 14.64 -13.07
C LEU A 185 -5.52 13.95 -11.70
N PRO A 186 -4.68 14.44 -10.77
CA PRO A 186 -4.56 13.87 -9.42
C PRO A 186 -5.88 13.97 -8.64
N THR A 187 -6.15 12.99 -7.77
CA THR A 187 -7.48 12.85 -7.14
C THR A 187 -7.47 12.57 -5.64
N VAL A 188 -6.29 12.42 -5.04
CA VAL A 188 -6.19 12.03 -3.62
C VAL A 188 -6.14 13.26 -2.72
N GLU A 189 -5.27 14.21 -3.03
CA GLU A 189 -4.98 15.38 -2.20
C GLU A 189 -5.22 16.68 -2.98
N GLY A 190 -5.69 17.74 -2.32
CA GLY A 190 -5.88 19.05 -2.93
C GLY A 190 -7.10 19.82 -2.46
N ASP A 191 -7.31 20.98 -3.09
CA ASP A 191 -8.53 21.75 -2.94
C ASP A 191 -9.73 20.88 -3.33
N SER A 192 -10.75 20.80 -2.48
CA SER A 192 -11.86 19.87 -2.68
C SER A 192 -12.59 20.06 -4.02
N LEU A 193 -12.68 21.30 -4.52
CA LEU A 193 -13.26 21.57 -5.84
C LEU A 193 -12.37 21.05 -6.98
N ALA A 194 -11.04 21.18 -6.87
CA ALA A 194 -10.09 20.65 -7.84
C ALA A 194 -10.13 19.12 -7.87
N VAL A 195 -10.11 18.47 -6.70
CA VAL A 195 -10.23 17.01 -6.59
C VAL A 195 -11.56 16.50 -7.17
N SER A 196 -12.68 17.17 -6.84
CA SER A 196 -13.99 16.82 -7.42
C SER A 196 -14.00 16.92 -8.94
N ALA A 197 -13.46 18.01 -9.48
CA ALA A 197 -13.35 18.22 -10.92
C ALA A 197 -12.46 17.17 -11.57
N ALA A 198 -11.32 16.84 -10.95
CA ALA A 198 -10.38 15.83 -11.42
C ALA A 198 -11.05 14.45 -11.54
N ILE A 199 -11.72 13.97 -10.49
CA ILE A 199 -12.46 12.69 -10.50
C ILE A 199 -13.48 12.66 -11.63
N LEU A 200 -14.31 13.71 -11.75
CA LEU A 200 -15.35 13.79 -12.78
C LEU A 200 -14.76 13.83 -14.20
N LEU A 201 -13.72 14.63 -14.43
CA LEU A 201 -13.09 14.80 -15.74
C LEU A 201 -12.31 13.55 -16.16
N ASN A 202 -11.66 12.86 -15.23
CA ASN A 202 -11.04 11.56 -15.48
C ASN A 202 -12.11 10.52 -15.88
N MET A 203 -13.22 10.44 -15.13
CA MET A 203 -14.34 9.55 -15.44
C MET A 203 -14.92 9.82 -16.83
N MET A 204 -15.15 11.09 -17.20
CA MET A 204 -15.73 11.43 -18.50
C MET A 204 -14.78 11.21 -19.68
N ARG A 205 -13.46 11.38 -19.49
CA ARG A 205 -12.45 11.18 -20.55
C ARG A 205 -12.06 9.71 -20.72
N TYR A 206 -11.85 9.01 -19.61
CA TYR A 206 -11.19 7.70 -19.61
C TYR A 206 -12.04 6.58 -19.05
N GLY A 207 -13.18 6.88 -18.44
CA GLY A 207 -14.02 5.89 -17.75
C GLY A 207 -13.44 5.41 -16.41
N LEU A 208 -12.39 6.06 -15.92
CA LEU A 208 -11.69 5.73 -14.68
C LEU A 208 -11.64 6.98 -13.79
N PRO A 209 -11.87 6.87 -12.47
CA PRO A 209 -11.83 8.03 -11.58
C PRO A 209 -10.40 8.49 -11.32
N THR A 210 -9.48 7.54 -11.24
CA THR A 210 -8.07 7.74 -10.90
C THR A 210 -7.19 7.07 -11.97
N LYS A 211 -5.88 7.26 -11.88
CA LYS A 211 -4.92 6.54 -12.71
C LYS A 211 -4.71 5.13 -12.15
N ASN A 212 -4.60 4.13 -13.03
CA ASN A 212 -4.23 2.77 -12.62
C ASN A 212 -2.70 2.64 -12.60
N TYR A 213 -2.13 2.57 -11.39
CA TYR A 213 -0.68 2.57 -11.16
C TYR A 213 -0.06 1.17 -11.16
N GLN A 214 -0.74 0.14 -10.64
CA GLN A 214 -0.20 -1.22 -10.41
C GLN A 214 1.20 -1.26 -9.78
N ASN A 215 1.46 -0.38 -8.80
CA ASN A 215 2.80 -0.12 -8.28
C ASN A 215 3.07 -0.71 -6.90
N ILE A 216 2.06 -1.19 -6.18
CA ILE A 216 2.18 -1.47 -4.74
C ILE A 216 2.86 -2.82 -4.50
N ASN A 217 2.31 -3.91 -5.00
CA ASN A 217 2.83 -5.26 -4.73
C ASN A 217 2.92 -6.12 -5.99
N ALA A 218 3.69 -7.20 -5.88
CA ALA A 218 3.72 -8.32 -6.79
C ALA A 218 3.50 -9.62 -5.98
N PHE A 219 2.60 -10.50 -6.44
CA PHE A 219 2.32 -11.76 -5.76
C PHE A 219 2.11 -12.90 -6.75
N VAL A 220 2.25 -14.14 -6.27
CA VAL A 220 2.01 -15.34 -7.08
C VAL A 220 0.78 -16.07 -6.60
N HIS A 221 -0.05 -16.50 -7.54
CA HIS A 221 -1.11 -17.46 -7.30
C HIS A 221 -1.25 -18.40 -8.50
N SER A 222 -1.44 -19.70 -8.25
CA SER A 222 -1.55 -20.71 -9.32
C SER A 222 -0.39 -20.67 -10.34
N GLY A 223 0.83 -20.36 -9.90
CA GLY A 223 2.02 -20.30 -10.77
C GLY A 223 2.09 -19.09 -11.69
N LYS A 224 1.22 -18.09 -11.50
CA LYS A 224 1.20 -16.85 -12.28
C LYS A 224 1.58 -15.66 -11.40
N LEU A 225 2.31 -14.71 -11.96
CA LEU A 225 2.69 -13.47 -11.30
C LEU A 225 1.62 -12.40 -11.57
N TYR A 226 1.28 -11.65 -10.53
CA TYR A 226 0.32 -10.55 -10.59
C TYR A 226 0.89 -9.30 -9.93
N THR A 227 0.49 -8.14 -10.42
CA THR A 227 0.73 -6.83 -9.78
C THR A 227 -0.57 -6.22 -9.30
N THR A 228 -0.48 -5.37 -8.28
CA THR A 228 -1.65 -4.78 -7.63
C THR A 228 -1.49 -3.29 -7.34
N THR A 229 -2.64 -2.65 -7.25
CA THR A 229 -2.87 -1.37 -6.61
C THR A 229 -4.28 -1.42 -6.00
N ASP A 230 -4.49 -0.85 -4.82
CA ASP A 230 -5.68 -1.12 -3.99
C ASP A 230 -7.02 -0.71 -4.62
N ASN A 231 -7.00 0.02 -5.72
CA ASN A 231 -8.15 0.65 -6.36
C ASN A 231 -8.51 0.01 -7.72
N TYR A 232 -7.76 -0.98 -8.20
CA TYR A 232 -8.02 -1.70 -9.46
C TYR A 232 -7.90 -3.22 -9.29
N PRO A 233 -8.43 -4.02 -10.24
CA PRO A 233 -8.15 -5.46 -10.28
C PRO A 233 -6.64 -5.73 -10.38
N ALA A 234 -6.19 -6.88 -9.91
CA ALA A 234 -4.82 -7.34 -10.14
C ALA A 234 -4.56 -7.50 -11.65
N LEU A 235 -3.31 -7.27 -12.08
CA LEU A 235 -2.88 -7.41 -13.47
C LEU A 235 -1.88 -8.55 -13.58
N GLU A 236 -2.14 -9.50 -14.47
CA GLU A 236 -1.22 -10.62 -14.70
C GLU A 236 0.05 -10.15 -15.44
N ILE A 237 1.20 -10.67 -15.04
CA ILE A 237 2.51 -10.38 -15.61
C ILE A 237 3.16 -11.69 -16.06
N ASP A 238 3.73 -11.70 -17.26
CA ASP A 238 4.63 -12.78 -17.67
C ASP A 238 5.91 -12.73 -16.83
N MET A 239 6.16 -13.77 -16.04
CA MET A 239 7.26 -13.80 -15.08
C MET A 239 8.66 -13.81 -15.71
N HIS A 240 8.78 -14.23 -16.97
CA HIS A 240 10.06 -14.29 -17.68
C HIS A 240 10.34 -12.99 -18.44
N THR A 241 9.33 -12.44 -19.12
CA THR A 241 9.50 -11.24 -19.95
C THR A 241 9.20 -9.95 -19.21
N LEU A 242 8.48 -10.03 -18.08
CA LEU A 242 7.85 -8.93 -17.35
C LEU A 242 6.78 -8.18 -18.17
N GLU A 243 6.23 -8.81 -19.21
CA GLU A 243 5.15 -8.22 -19.99
C GLU A 243 3.83 -8.20 -19.23
N SER A 244 3.14 -7.05 -19.28
CA SER A 244 1.78 -6.92 -18.78
C SER A 244 0.80 -7.66 -19.68
N LEU A 245 0.01 -8.54 -19.08
CA LEU A 245 -1.04 -9.30 -19.73
C LEU A 245 -2.41 -8.65 -19.42
N ASP A 246 -3.41 -9.46 -19.06
CA ASP A 246 -4.77 -9.02 -18.80
C ASP A 246 -5.06 -8.81 -17.31
N ASN A 247 -6.09 -8.00 -17.03
CA ASN A 247 -6.62 -7.86 -15.68
C ASN A 247 -7.25 -9.19 -15.22
N TRP A 248 -7.01 -9.56 -13.97
CA TRP A 248 -7.56 -10.76 -13.37
C TRP A 248 -8.94 -10.48 -12.75
N ASP A 249 -9.99 -10.71 -13.55
CA ASP A 249 -11.39 -10.36 -13.20
C ASP A 249 -12.32 -11.58 -12.99
N PHE A 250 -11.77 -12.80 -13.09
CA PHE A 250 -12.48 -14.07 -12.95
C PHE A 250 -13.70 -14.20 -13.89
N ASN A 251 -13.51 -13.89 -15.18
CA ASN A 251 -14.59 -13.85 -16.18
C ASN A 251 -15.71 -12.85 -15.78
N GLY A 252 -15.29 -11.72 -15.22
CA GLY A 252 -16.16 -10.65 -14.75
C GLY A 252 -16.89 -10.91 -13.42
N ALA A 253 -16.56 -11.97 -12.68
CA ALA A 253 -17.11 -12.23 -11.34
C ALA A 253 -16.56 -11.25 -10.29
N TRP A 254 -15.35 -10.75 -10.48
CA TRP A 254 -14.79 -9.64 -9.72
C TRP A 254 -14.74 -8.38 -10.58
N LYS A 255 -15.20 -7.26 -10.02
CA LYS A 255 -15.14 -5.96 -10.68
C LYS A 255 -14.78 -4.95 -9.61
N GLY A 256 -13.69 -4.22 -9.86
CA GLY A 256 -13.24 -3.15 -8.98
C GLY A 256 -11.98 -3.48 -8.20
N PRO A 257 -11.74 -2.73 -7.12
CA PRO A 257 -10.59 -2.82 -6.22
C PRO A 257 -10.17 -4.25 -5.84
N PHE A 258 -8.87 -4.50 -5.80
CA PHE A 258 -8.26 -5.73 -5.32
C PHE A 258 -7.10 -5.34 -4.40
N THR A 259 -7.10 -5.83 -3.16
CA THR A 259 -6.09 -5.51 -2.15
C THR A 259 -4.71 -5.83 -2.67
N SER A 260 -3.74 -5.00 -2.30
CA SER A 260 -2.34 -5.26 -2.60
C SER A 260 -1.74 -6.39 -1.76
N HIS A 261 -2.49 -6.93 -0.79
CA HIS A 261 -2.02 -8.00 0.09
C HIS A 261 -2.97 -9.19 0.14
N PRO A 262 -3.26 -9.85 -0.99
CA PRO A 262 -4.01 -11.09 -0.94
C PRO A 262 -3.19 -12.15 -0.20
N LYS A 263 -3.86 -13.06 0.50
CA LYS A 263 -3.19 -14.12 1.28
C LYS A 263 -3.67 -15.49 0.85
N VAL A 264 -2.73 -16.41 0.69
CA VAL A 264 -3.05 -17.83 0.49
C VAL A 264 -3.45 -18.43 1.84
N ALA A 265 -4.66 -18.98 1.90
CA ALA A 265 -5.18 -19.63 3.08
C ALA A 265 -4.45 -20.97 3.31
N PRO A 266 -3.90 -21.22 4.52
CA PRO A 266 -3.20 -22.46 4.80
C PRO A 266 -4.14 -23.67 4.71
N GLY A 267 -3.57 -24.83 4.35
CA GLY A 267 -4.30 -26.09 4.15
C GLY A 267 -5.07 -26.18 2.83
N SER A 268 -5.87 -25.17 2.48
CA SER A 268 -6.67 -25.17 1.24
C SER A 268 -5.87 -24.74 0.01
N GLY A 269 -4.92 -23.79 0.16
CA GLY A 269 -4.23 -23.15 -0.96
C GLY A 269 -5.08 -22.13 -1.72
N GLU A 270 -6.26 -21.78 -1.20
CA GLU A 270 -7.16 -20.78 -1.80
C GLU A 270 -6.65 -19.37 -1.51
N LEU A 271 -6.82 -18.44 -2.45
CA LEU A 271 -6.38 -17.05 -2.26
C LEU A 271 -7.52 -16.20 -1.74
N VAL A 272 -7.31 -15.52 -0.61
CA VAL A 272 -8.25 -14.55 -0.06
C VAL A 272 -7.84 -13.14 -0.45
N THR A 273 -8.81 -12.37 -0.91
CA THR A 273 -8.66 -10.99 -1.35
C THR A 273 -9.77 -10.11 -0.79
N MET A 274 -9.60 -8.80 -0.91
CA MET A 274 -10.54 -7.78 -0.48
C MET A 274 -10.57 -6.65 -1.50
N GLY A 275 -11.71 -6.01 -1.68
CA GLY A 275 -11.86 -4.80 -2.49
C GLY A 275 -12.52 -3.71 -1.66
N VAL A 276 -11.87 -2.55 -1.57
CA VAL A 276 -12.34 -1.38 -0.82
C VAL A 276 -12.69 -0.25 -1.77
N ASP A 277 -13.86 0.36 -1.61
CA ASP A 277 -14.35 1.44 -2.47
C ASP A 277 -14.89 2.62 -1.63
N GLY A 278 -14.88 3.82 -2.21
CA GLY A 278 -15.50 5.02 -1.62
C GLY A 278 -17.02 5.04 -1.77
N GLN A 279 -17.61 4.04 -2.43
CA GLN A 279 -19.05 3.86 -2.62
C GLN A 279 -19.48 2.44 -2.19
N LYS A 280 -20.79 2.24 -1.95
CA LYS A 280 -21.31 0.92 -1.59
C LYS A 280 -21.25 -0.07 -2.77
N PRO A 281 -20.90 -1.35 -2.52
CA PRO A 281 -20.43 -1.91 -1.25
C PRO A 281 -19.01 -1.42 -0.92
N TYR A 282 -18.81 -0.89 0.29
CA TYR A 282 -17.54 -0.24 0.68
C TYR A 282 -16.39 -1.22 0.87
N CYS A 283 -16.70 -2.47 1.24
CA CYS A 283 -15.72 -3.53 1.37
C CYS A 283 -16.33 -4.87 0.98
N VAL A 284 -15.67 -5.58 0.08
CA VAL A 284 -16.06 -6.91 -0.38
C VAL A 284 -14.89 -7.87 -0.18
N ILE A 285 -15.13 -9.06 0.37
CA ILE A 285 -14.14 -10.13 0.48
C ILE A 285 -14.37 -11.16 -0.60
N GLY A 286 -13.29 -11.65 -1.20
CA GLY A 286 -13.28 -12.72 -2.20
C GLY A 286 -12.43 -13.91 -1.76
N VAL A 287 -12.87 -15.12 -2.10
CA VAL A 287 -12.05 -16.34 -1.99
C VAL A 287 -11.92 -16.93 -3.39
N VAL A 288 -10.69 -17.14 -3.82
CA VAL A 288 -10.31 -17.57 -5.17
C VAL A 288 -9.79 -19.01 -5.10
N SER A 289 -10.20 -19.83 -6.08
CA SER A 289 -9.77 -21.22 -6.18
C SER A 289 -8.25 -21.36 -6.35
N VAL A 290 -7.71 -22.50 -5.90
CA VAL A 290 -6.27 -22.82 -5.97
C VAL A 290 -5.71 -22.70 -7.40
N ASP A 291 -6.50 -23.05 -8.41
CA ASP A 291 -6.15 -22.95 -9.84
C ASP A 291 -6.28 -21.52 -10.41
N GLY A 292 -6.71 -20.56 -9.60
CA GLY A 292 -6.90 -19.16 -9.97
C GLY A 292 -8.05 -18.88 -10.96
N ARG A 293 -8.90 -19.86 -11.26
CA ARG A 293 -9.92 -19.74 -12.33
C ARG A 293 -11.29 -19.27 -11.86
N LYS A 294 -11.62 -19.44 -10.57
CA LYS A 294 -12.96 -19.17 -10.04
C LYS A 294 -12.90 -18.36 -8.76
N LEU A 295 -13.85 -17.43 -8.65
CA LEU A 295 -14.22 -16.83 -7.38
C LEU A 295 -15.20 -17.77 -6.66
N LEU A 296 -14.72 -18.47 -5.64
CA LEU A 296 -15.46 -19.44 -4.84
C LEU A 296 -16.42 -18.77 -3.87
N HIS A 297 -16.05 -17.61 -3.35
CA HIS A 297 -16.87 -16.82 -2.42
C HIS A 297 -16.72 -15.33 -2.71
N LYS A 298 -17.81 -14.58 -2.52
CA LYS A 298 -17.83 -13.13 -2.64
C LYS A 298 -18.86 -12.56 -1.69
N VAL A 299 -18.45 -11.69 -0.78
CA VAL A 299 -19.36 -11.13 0.22
C VAL A 299 -19.09 -9.67 0.53
N ASP A 300 -20.16 -8.86 0.49
CA ASP A 300 -20.19 -7.53 1.09
C ASP A 300 -20.28 -7.67 2.61
N ILE A 301 -19.27 -7.18 3.33
CA ILE A 301 -19.19 -7.29 4.79
C ILE A 301 -20.03 -6.24 5.52
N GLY A 302 -20.73 -5.38 4.79
CA GLY A 302 -21.73 -4.47 5.33
C GLY A 302 -21.15 -3.25 6.05
N PHE A 303 -19.95 -2.81 5.66
CA PHE A 303 -19.38 -1.55 6.16
C PHE A 303 -20.37 -0.41 5.95
N ASN A 304 -20.45 0.49 6.93
CA ASN A 304 -21.35 1.65 6.88
C ASN A 304 -20.66 2.91 6.32
N ARG A 305 -19.33 2.88 6.17
CA ARG A 305 -18.47 3.94 5.66
C ARG A 305 -17.35 3.35 4.79
N GLY A 306 -16.80 4.15 3.87
CA GLY A 306 -15.57 3.81 3.17
C GLY A 306 -14.38 3.91 4.13
N VAL A 307 -13.62 2.84 4.28
CA VAL A 307 -12.40 2.78 5.10
C VAL A 307 -11.29 2.27 4.21
N LEU A 308 -10.15 2.96 4.16
CA LEU A 308 -8.97 2.42 3.50
C LEU A 308 -8.39 1.29 4.36
N SER A 309 -8.87 0.07 4.11
CA SER A 309 -8.31 -1.16 4.66
C SER A 309 -7.33 -1.71 3.63
N HIS A 310 -6.04 -1.55 3.90
CA HIS A 310 -4.96 -1.90 2.97
C HIS A 310 -4.69 -3.41 2.91
N GLU A 311 -4.86 -4.08 4.05
CA GLU A 311 -4.34 -5.42 4.31
C GLU A 311 -5.44 -6.34 4.87
N ILE A 312 -5.35 -7.63 4.55
CA ILE A 312 -6.27 -8.68 5.01
C ILE A 312 -5.47 -9.83 5.63
N GLY A 313 -5.91 -10.30 6.79
CA GLY A 313 -5.33 -11.47 7.42
C GLY A 313 -6.10 -12.75 7.10
N VAL A 314 -5.41 -13.88 7.22
CA VAL A 314 -6.03 -15.21 7.16
C VAL A 314 -5.50 -16.06 8.30
N THR A 315 -6.31 -16.96 8.82
CA THR A 315 -5.87 -18.07 9.68
C THR A 315 -6.20 -19.40 8.99
N GLN A 316 -6.09 -20.53 9.69
CA GLN A 316 -6.61 -21.82 9.22
C GLN A 316 -8.08 -21.73 8.78
N ASN A 317 -8.93 -21.11 9.60
CA ASN A 317 -10.38 -21.14 9.44
C ASN A 317 -11.02 -19.78 9.13
N TYR A 318 -10.30 -18.66 9.37
CA TYR A 318 -10.89 -17.33 9.36
C TYR A 318 -10.21 -16.38 8.37
N ASN A 319 -10.98 -15.37 7.94
CA ASN A 319 -10.51 -14.11 7.39
C ASN A 319 -10.46 -13.09 8.55
N VAL A 320 -9.39 -12.30 8.61
CA VAL A 320 -9.19 -11.24 9.61
C VAL A 320 -9.24 -9.87 8.91
N ILE A 321 -10.15 -9.02 9.36
CA ILE A 321 -10.53 -7.77 8.70
C ILE A 321 -10.14 -6.60 9.59
N ILE A 322 -9.42 -5.63 9.00
CA ILE A 322 -8.82 -4.49 9.68
C ILE A 322 -9.69 -3.25 9.43
N ASP A 323 -10.42 -2.76 10.44
CA ASP A 323 -11.29 -1.56 10.37
C ASP A 323 -10.68 -0.45 11.22
N HIS A 324 -9.96 0.47 10.58
CA HIS A 324 -9.24 1.57 11.23
C HIS A 324 -9.89 2.88 10.79
N PRO A 325 -9.78 3.98 11.55
CA PRO A 325 -10.50 5.21 11.23
C PRO A 325 -9.83 6.04 10.11
N LEU A 326 -9.20 5.38 9.13
CA LEU A 326 -8.74 6.01 7.89
C LEU A 326 -9.87 5.99 6.87
N VAL A 327 -10.66 7.07 6.85
CA VAL A 327 -11.95 7.11 6.17
C VAL A 327 -11.83 7.72 4.78
N LEU A 328 -12.38 7.03 3.79
CA LEU A 328 -12.56 7.46 2.42
C LEU A 328 -14.01 7.92 2.21
N ASP A 329 -14.23 9.23 2.09
CA ASP A 329 -15.58 9.81 2.05
C ASP A 329 -15.72 10.90 0.97
N LEU A 330 -16.39 10.55 -0.12
CA LEU A 330 -16.70 11.48 -1.21
C LEU A 330 -17.55 12.68 -0.76
N THR A 331 -18.31 12.57 0.34
CA THR A 331 -19.14 13.66 0.86
C THR A 331 -18.33 14.72 1.61
N ARG A 332 -17.12 14.41 2.08
CA ARG A 332 -16.19 15.40 2.68
C ARG A 332 -15.76 16.43 1.66
N ILE A 333 -15.45 15.98 0.45
CA ILE A 333 -15.04 16.85 -0.65
C ILE A 333 -16.14 17.87 -0.99
N ILE A 334 -17.41 17.45 -0.97
CA ILE A 334 -18.56 18.35 -1.22
C ILE A 334 -18.67 19.43 -0.12
N LYS A 335 -18.20 19.14 1.10
CA LYS A 335 -18.19 20.06 2.24
C LYS A 335 -16.92 20.93 2.32
N GLY A 336 -15.99 20.79 1.38
CA GLY A 336 -14.72 21.53 1.39
C GLY A 336 -13.63 20.90 2.26
N ASP A 337 -13.74 19.60 2.57
CA ASP A 337 -12.74 18.82 3.30
C ASP A 337 -12.07 17.77 2.38
N GLN A 338 -11.13 16.98 2.88
CA GLN A 338 -10.33 16.03 2.11
C GLN A 338 -11.03 14.68 1.86
N LEU A 339 -10.68 14.03 0.75
CA LEU A 339 -11.24 12.72 0.34
C LEU A 339 -10.89 11.62 1.34
N LEU A 340 -9.62 11.52 1.69
CA LEU A 340 -9.06 10.53 2.61
C LEU A 340 -8.57 11.28 3.85
N LYS A 341 -8.99 10.84 5.04
CA LYS A 341 -8.55 11.46 6.30
C LYS A 341 -8.60 10.46 7.44
N TYR A 342 -7.55 10.44 8.25
CA TYR A 342 -7.49 9.72 9.50
C TYR A 342 -8.30 10.46 10.58
N ASP A 343 -9.30 9.81 11.14
CA ASP A 343 -10.13 10.33 12.22
C ASP A 343 -9.61 9.78 13.56
N SER A 344 -8.78 10.54 14.26
CA SER A 344 -8.17 10.12 15.53
C SER A 344 -9.17 9.83 16.65
N LYS A 345 -10.42 10.28 16.52
CA LYS A 345 -11.51 9.99 17.47
C LYS A 345 -12.38 8.82 17.03
N GLY A 346 -12.11 8.27 15.86
CA GLY A 346 -12.82 7.12 15.31
C GLY A 346 -12.47 5.82 16.04
N LYS A 347 -13.41 4.88 16.02
CA LYS A 347 -13.17 3.54 16.56
C LYS A 347 -12.32 2.71 15.60
N SER A 348 -11.36 1.97 16.17
CA SER A 348 -10.66 0.85 15.51
C SER A 348 -11.26 -0.48 15.95
N ARG A 349 -11.37 -1.42 15.02
CA ARG A 349 -11.89 -2.76 15.27
C ARG A 349 -11.18 -3.81 14.41
N ILE A 350 -11.14 -5.04 14.91
CA ILE A 350 -10.72 -6.20 14.12
C ILE A 350 -11.90 -7.16 14.00
N GLY A 351 -12.21 -7.56 12.77
CA GLY A 351 -13.28 -8.50 12.45
C GLY A 351 -12.72 -9.89 12.17
N VAL A 352 -13.27 -10.92 12.81
CA VAL A 352 -12.96 -12.32 12.53
C VAL A 352 -14.17 -12.96 11.86
N MET A 353 -14.01 -13.42 10.62
CA MET A 353 -15.07 -14.00 9.80
C MET A 353 -14.67 -15.41 9.37
N PRO A 354 -15.52 -16.44 9.52
CA PRO A 354 -15.25 -17.75 8.92
C PRO A 354 -14.93 -17.61 7.41
N ARG A 355 -14.04 -18.46 6.86
CA ARG A 355 -13.57 -18.34 5.46
C ARG A 355 -14.68 -18.05 4.45
N TYR A 356 -15.76 -18.81 4.57
CA TYR A 356 -16.96 -18.77 3.71
C TYR A 356 -18.17 -18.11 4.38
N GLY A 357 -17.94 -17.34 5.44
CA GLY A 357 -18.97 -16.66 6.21
C GLY A 357 -19.58 -15.47 5.47
N ASP A 358 -20.58 -14.85 6.11
CA ASP A 358 -21.20 -13.61 5.67
C ASP A 358 -21.08 -12.48 6.69
N LYS A 359 -21.63 -11.29 6.38
CA LYS A 359 -21.61 -10.13 7.28
C LYS A 359 -22.15 -10.40 8.69
N ASN A 360 -23.06 -11.35 8.87
CA ASN A 360 -23.67 -11.67 10.16
C ASN A 360 -22.80 -12.66 10.95
N SER A 361 -21.91 -13.38 10.27
CA SER A 361 -20.95 -14.30 10.88
C SER A 361 -19.69 -13.61 11.42
N ILE A 362 -19.50 -12.31 11.13
CA ILE A 362 -18.32 -11.57 11.58
C ILE A 362 -18.43 -11.27 13.07
N LYS A 363 -17.44 -11.70 13.85
CA LYS A 363 -17.25 -11.24 15.23
C LYS A 363 -16.32 -10.03 15.23
N TRP A 364 -16.83 -8.88 15.68
CA TRP A 364 -16.07 -7.64 15.79
C TRP A 364 -15.51 -7.47 17.20
N PHE A 365 -14.23 -7.10 17.27
CA PHE A 365 -13.51 -6.80 18.49
C PHE A 365 -13.08 -5.33 18.45
N GLU A 366 -13.45 -4.55 19.46
CA GLU A 366 -12.95 -3.17 19.60
C GLU A 366 -11.50 -3.22 20.11
N VAL A 367 -10.63 -2.41 19.51
CA VAL A 367 -9.20 -2.28 19.87
C VAL A 367 -8.85 -0.81 20.03
N GLU A 368 -7.73 -0.50 20.67
CA GLU A 368 -7.26 0.89 20.76
C GLU A 368 -7.17 1.57 19.37
N PRO A 369 -7.59 2.85 19.25
CA PRO A 369 -7.42 3.62 18.01
C PRO A 369 -5.98 3.56 17.50
N ASN A 370 -5.83 3.25 16.22
CA ASN A 370 -4.54 3.10 15.58
C ASN A 370 -4.67 3.10 14.05
N CYS A 371 -3.53 3.15 13.37
CA CYS A 371 -3.39 2.89 11.95
C CYS A 371 -2.39 1.74 11.74
N THR A 372 -2.84 0.62 11.18
CA THR A 372 -2.01 -0.54 10.85
C THR A 372 -2.16 -0.81 9.37
N PHE A 373 -1.12 -0.49 8.59
CA PHE A 373 -1.11 -0.77 7.15
C PHE A 373 -0.73 -2.22 6.88
N HIS A 374 0.24 -2.78 7.60
CA HIS A 374 0.75 -4.11 7.33
C HIS A 374 0.64 -5.06 8.52
N LEU A 375 0.23 -6.28 8.23
CA LEU A 375 0.18 -7.38 9.19
C LEU A 375 1.43 -8.26 9.04
N VAL A 376 2.00 -8.67 10.17
CA VAL A 376 3.05 -9.69 10.19
C VAL A 376 2.43 -11.04 9.86
N ASN A 377 1.41 -11.45 10.60
CA ASN A 377 0.66 -12.68 10.38
C ASN A 377 -0.61 -12.71 11.25
N CYS A 378 -1.52 -13.63 10.94
CA CYS A 378 -2.65 -13.98 11.80
C CYS A 378 -2.66 -15.50 11.99
N PHE A 379 -3.06 -16.00 13.16
CA PHE A 379 -3.18 -17.44 13.40
C PHE A 379 -4.14 -17.76 14.54
N GLU A 380 -4.54 -19.02 14.64
CA GLU A 380 -5.35 -19.53 15.75
C GLU A 380 -4.44 -20.11 16.84
N ASP A 381 -4.68 -19.77 18.10
CA ASP A 381 -3.98 -20.30 19.28
C ASP A 381 -4.98 -21.08 20.15
N GLY A 382 -5.04 -22.39 19.93
CA GLY A 382 -6.12 -23.24 20.42
C GLY A 382 -7.44 -23.00 19.70
N ASP A 383 -8.55 -23.36 20.33
CA ASP A 383 -9.88 -23.31 19.69
C ASP A 383 -10.58 -21.95 19.83
N GLU A 384 -10.10 -21.09 20.73
CA GLU A 384 -10.83 -19.88 21.13
C GLU A 384 -10.13 -18.57 20.76
N VAL A 385 -8.83 -18.56 20.49
CA VAL A 385 -8.10 -17.30 20.32
C VAL A 385 -7.59 -17.14 18.90
N VAL A 386 -7.94 -16.02 18.27
CA VAL A 386 -7.29 -15.55 17.04
C VAL A 386 -6.25 -14.50 17.42
N VAL A 387 -5.00 -14.75 17.04
CA VAL A 387 -3.87 -13.84 17.24
C VAL A 387 -3.63 -13.07 15.94
N VAL A 388 -3.53 -11.75 16.06
CA VAL A 388 -3.22 -10.83 14.96
C VAL A 388 -1.96 -10.08 15.34
N ARG A 389 -0.95 -10.06 14.46
CA ARG A 389 0.27 -9.28 14.64
C ARG A 389 0.43 -8.30 13.50
N GLY A 390 0.78 -7.05 13.79
CA GLY A 390 0.94 -6.01 12.77
C GLY A 390 1.81 -4.85 13.23
N CYS A 391 2.27 -4.03 12.29
CA CYS A 391 3.01 -2.81 12.56
C CYS A 391 2.03 -1.66 12.80
N ARG A 392 1.81 -1.35 14.07
CA ARG A 392 0.84 -0.36 14.55
C ARG A 392 1.49 1.01 14.67
N ALA A 393 0.83 2.04 14.15
CA ALA A 393 1.12 3.44 14.42
C ALA A 393 -0.09 4.16 15.05
N SER A 394 0.16 5.29 15.72
CA SER A 394 -0.90 6.10 16.36
C SER A 394 -1.68 6.96 15.36
N THR A 395 -1.10 7.25 14.19
CA THR A 395 -1.72 8.01 13.10
C THR A 395 -1.38 7.41 11.74
N SER A 396 -2.04 7.90 10.69
CA SER A 396 -1.81 7.45 9.32
C SER A 396 -0.72 8.27 8.63
N ILE A 397 0.21 7.57 7.97
CA ILE A 397 1.18 8.17 7.05
C ILE A 397 0.54 8.58 5.70
N ILE A 398 -0.68 8.11 5.41
CA ILE A 398 -1.43 8.39 4.18
C ILE A 398 -2.79 9.04 4.52
N PRO A 399 -3.18 10.17 3.88
CA PRO A 399 -2.44 10.87 2.83
C PRO A 399 -1.29 11.75 3.34
N GLY A 400 -1.15 11.86 4.66
CA GLY A 400 -0.25 12.79 5.35
C GLY A 400 -1.04 13.81 6.18
N PRO A 401 -0.53 15.04 6.37
CA PRO A 401 -1.22 16.08 7.11
C PRO A 401 -2.50 16.59 6.43
N ASP A 402 -3.23 17.46 7.13
CA ASP A 402 -4.35 18.16 6.53
C ASP A 402 -3.90 19.10 5.39
N TRP A 403 -4.74 19.23 4.36
CA TRP A 403 -4.48 20.09 3.20
C TRP A 403 -4.21 21.53 3.62
N GLY A 404 -3.08 22.08 3.16
CA GLY A 404 -2.61 23.43 3.48
C GLY A 404 -1.54 23.47 4.57
N GLU A 405 -1.29 22.38 5.28
CA GLU A 405 -0.12 22.26 6.16
C GLU A 405 1.17 22.03 5.37
N ASP A 406 2.31 22.39 5.97
CA ASP A 406 3.61 22.09 5.40
C ASP A 406 3.91 20.59 5.54
N LYS A 407 3.81 19.89 4.41
CA LYS A 407 4.00 18.44 4.32
C LYS A 407 5.40 18.00 4.74
N PHE A 408 6.43 18.75 4.38
CA PHE A 408 7.80 18.40 4.74
C PHE A 408 8.00 18.52 6.24
N GLU A 409 7.61 19.65 6.85
CA GLU A 409 7.72 19.87 8.29
C GLU A 409 6.90 18.86 9.10
N TRP A 410 5.72 18.47 8.60
CA TRP A 410 4.91 17.44 9.24
C TRP A 410 5.64 16.09 9.24
N PHE A 411 6.02 15.56 8.07
CA PHE A 411 6.74 14.29 8.02
C PHE A 411 8.08 14.33 8.78
N SER A 412 8.81 15.45 8.67
CA SER A 412 10.08 15.66 9.37
C SER A 412 9.94 15.49 10.88
N ARG A 413 8.93 16.13 11.49
CA ARG A 413 8.60 15.96 12.91
C ARG A 413 8.07 14.57 13.24
N GLY A 414 7.20 14.04 12.38
CA GLY A 414 6.61 12.71 12.55
C GLY A 414 7.64 11.59 12.62
N PHE A 415 8.72 11.68 11.85
CA PHE A 415 9.83 10.71 11.84
C PHE A 415 10.94 10.99 12.87
N ASN A 416 10.88 12.10 13.60
CA ASN A 416 11.87 12.42 14.61
C ASN A 416 11.59 11.65 15.91
N PHE A 417 12.29 10.53 16.11
CA PHE A 417 12.07 9.61 17.23
C PHE A 417 12.97 9.89 18.45
N SER A 418 13.76 10.98 18.42
CA SER A 418 14.77 11.30 19.45
C SER A 418 14.24 11.48 20.89
N LYS A 419 12.90 11.50 21.08
CA LYS A 419 12.23 11.69 22.38
C LYS A 419 11.11 10.68 22.67
N PHE A 420 10.97 9.58 21.92
CA PHE A 420 9.85 8.66 22.14
C PHE A 420 10.07 7.84 23.45
N THR A 421 9.49 8.29 24.56
CA THR A 421 9.42 7.54 25.83
C THR A 421 7.96 7.16 26.11
N GLU A 422 7.72 5.93 26.60
CA GLU A 422 6.37 5.38 26.89
C GLU A 422 5.54 6.22 27.90
N TYR A 423 6.14 7.21 28.56
CA TYR A 423 5.54 7.97 29.66
C TYR A 423 5.14 9.41 29.32
N ASP A 424 5.51 9.95 28.16
CA ASP A 424 5.25 11.35 27.76
C ASP A 424 4.12 11.47 26.72
N ALA A 425 3.03 10.72 26.88
CA ALA A 425 1.87 10.81 25.98
C ALA A 425 1.20 12.21 25.98
N ASP A 426 1.41 13.02 27.02
CA ASP A 426 0.84 14.38 27.13
C ASP A 426 1.69 15.48 26.43
N ASP A 427 2.98 15.23 26.14
CA ASP A 427 3.89 16.13 25.38
C ASP A 427 4.19 15.59 23.95
N SER A 428 3.55 14.47 23.58
CA SER A 428 3.75 13.72 22.33
C SER A 428 3.21 14.40 21.05
N GLU A 429 2.56 15.56 21.17
CA GLU A 429 1.96 16.25 20.01
C GLU A 429 3.01 16.87 19.05
N GLU A 430 4.26 17.06 19.48
CA GLU A 430 5.24 17.78 18.65
C GLU A 430 6.05 16.90 17.69
N ASN A 431 6.46 15.67 18.06
CA ASN A 431 7.36 14.82 17.26
C ASN A 431 7.11 13.31 17.44
N GLY A 432 7.54 12.49 16.48
CA GLY A 432 7.62 11.03 16.62
C GLY A 432 6.30 10.26 16.48
N TYR A 433 5.21 10.92 16.10
CA TYR A 433 3.89 10.31 15.97
C TYR A 433 3.76 9.32 14.80
N LEU A 434 4.76 9.19 13.92
CA LEU A 434 4.84 8.15 12.88
C LEU A 434 5.65 6.92 13.32
N PHE A 435 5.85 6.72 14.62
CA PHE A 435 6.51 5.53 15.15
C PHE A 435 5.61 4.30 14.94
N HIS A 436 6.16 3.27 14.30
CA HIS A 436 5.49 1.98 14.05
C HIS A 436 6.11 0.91 14.93
N GLN A 437 5.26 0.21 15.68
CA GLN A 437 5.68 -0.83 16.62
C GLN A 437 4.96 -2.13 16.31
N VAL A 438 5.65 -3.26 16.43
CA VAL A 438 4.99 -4.56 16.26
C VAL A 438 4.07 -4.77 17.47
N HIS A 439 2.79 -4.99 17.18
CA HIS A 439 1.75 -5.14 18.18
C HIS A 439 1.04 -6.48 17.99
N GLU A 440 0.60 -7.11 19.10
CA GLU A 440 -0.17 -8.34 19.10
C GLU A 440 -1.57 -8.08 19.68
N TRP A 441 -2.61 -8.46 18.95
CA TRP A 441 -3.98 -8.53 19.44
C TRP A 441 -4.41 -9.99 19.56
N ARG A 442 -4.83 -10.41 20.74
CA ARG A 442 -5.36 -11.74 21.03
C ARG A 442 -6.87 -11.62 21.23
N LEU A 443 -7.62 -12.14 20.25
CA LEU A 443 -9.06 -11.99 20.14
C LEU A 443 -9.74 -13.27 20.62
N ASN A 444 -10.40 -13.24 21.78
CA ASN A 444 -11.08 -14.42 22.30
C ASN A 444 -12.49 -14.57 21.69
N MET A 445 -12.63 -15.59 20.83
CA MET A 445 -13.84 -15.95 20.10
C MET A 445 -14.97 -16.48 20.98
N ALA A 446 -14.70 -16.97 22.20
CA ALA A 446 -15.73 -17.36 23.16
C ALA A 446 -16.25 -16.16 23.97
N THR A 447 -15.36 -15.40 24.60
CA THR A 447 -15.72 -14.33 25.56
C THR A 447 -15.97 -12.97 24.89
N GLY A 448 -15.35 -12.71 23.73
CA GLY A 448 -15.36 -11.41 23.07
C GLY A 448 -14.33 -10.42 23.62
N THR A 449 -13.44 -10.85 24.50
CA THR A 449 -12.38 -10.00 25.06
C THR A 449 -11.19 -9.86 24.11
N VAL A 450 -10.50 -8.72 24.21
CA VAL A 450 -9.23 -8.45 23.53
C VAL A 450 -8.14 -8.31 24.60
N ASP A 451 -7.01 -8.95 24.36
CA ASP A 451 -5.74 -8.67 25.04
C ASP A 451 -4.78 -8.12 23.99
N GLU A 452 -4.33 -6.87 24.14
CA GLU A 452 -3.45 -6.21 23.18
C GLU A 452 -2.18 -5.70 23.86
N LYS A 453 -1.04 -5.88 23.19
CA LYS A 453 0.27 -5.46 23.70
C LYS A 453 1.28 -5.20 22.59
N SER A 454 2.19 -4.28 22.85
CA SER A 454 3.38 -4.09 22.02
C SER A 454 4.40 -5.21 22.26
N LEU A 455 4.97 -5.74 21.17
CA LEU A 455 5.95 -6.83 21.20
C LEU A 455 7.39 -6.34 21.14
N THR A 456 7.65 -5.22 20.47
CA THR A 456 8.99 -4.63 20.33
C THR A 456 9.16 -3.44 21.28
N GLY A 457 10.39 -3.03 21.56
CA GLY A 457 10.66 -1.81 22.33
C GLY A 457 10.42 -0.52 21.55
N THR A 458 10.78 0.62 22.16
CA THR A 458 10.69 1.96 21.57
C THR A 458 12.00 2.44 20.91
N GLU A 459 13.02 1.58 20.88
CA GLU A 459 14.34 1.94 20.32
C GLU A 459 14.28 2.16 18.79
N PHE A 460 13.52 1.32 18.10
CA PHE A 460 13.45 1.31 16.64
C PHE A 460 12.01 1.21 16.15
N SER A 461 11.63 2.13 15.27
CA SER A 461 10.37 2.08 14.51
C SER A 461 10.54 1.16 13.31
N MET A 462 9.53 0.34 13.00
CA MET A 462 9.65 -0.67 11.93
C MET A 462 8.33 -0.97 11.23
N ASP A 463 8.41 -1.28 9.94
CA ASP A 463 7.26 -1.60 9.08
C ASP A 463 7.69 -2.55 7.93
N PHE A 464 6.82 -2.75 6.94
CA PHE A 464 6.98 -3.73 5.86
C PHE A 464 7.34 -5.12 6.40
N PRO A 465 6.48 -5.69 7.28
CA PRO A 465 6.71 -7.02 7.81
C PRO A 465 6.58 -8.09 6.73
N PHE A 466 7.37 -9.15 6.89
CA PHE A 466 7.28 -10.36 6.08
C PHE A 466 7.71 -11.58 6.91
N ILE A 467 7.31 -12.76 6.48
CA ILE A 467 7.59 -14.04 7.15
C ILE A 467 8.03 -15.07 6.11
N ASN A 468 8.44 -16.26 6.57
CA ASN A 468 8.45 -17.43 5.70
C ASN A 468 7.01 -17.73 5.24
N GLY A 469 6.77 -17.61 3.92
CA GLY A 469 5.43 -17.71 3.33
C GLY A 469 4.69 -19.01 3.65
N ALA A 470 5.41 -20.10 3.91
CA ALA A 470 4.85 -21.39 4.31
C ALA A 470 4.06 -21.34 5.65
N PHE A 471 4.26 -20.30 6.46
CA PHE A 471 3.61 -20.10 7.75
C PHE A 471 2.49 -19.05 7.70
N THR A 472 2.11 -18.58 6.51
CA THR A 472 0.97 -17.64 6.36
C THR A 472 -0.29 -18.27 6.94
N GLY A 473 -0.92 -17.60 7.90
CA GLY A 473 -2.12 -18.11 8.58
C GLY A 473 -1.88 -19.15 9.66
N LEU A 474 -0.62 -19.50 9.92
CA LEU A 474 -0.18 -20.49 10.91
C LEU A 474 0.65 -19.84 12.01
N LYS A 475 0.68 -20.49 13.18
CA LYS A 475 1.57 -20.07 14.27
C LYS A 475 3.01 -20.19 13.82
N HIS A 476 3.78 -19.14 14.11
CA HIS A 476 5.13 -18.94 13.57
C HIS A 476 6.03 -18.33 14.65
N LYS A 477 7.32 -18.65 14.57
CA LYS A 477 8.37 -18.29 15.54
C LYS A 477 9.12 -17.05 15.15
N TYR A 478 9.22 -16.78 13.85
CA TYR A 478 10.04 -15.73 13.29
C TYR A 478 9.21 -14.81 12.38
N GLY A 479 9.56 -13.54 12.39
CA GLY A 479 9.11 -12.58 11.40
C GLY A 479 10.22 -11.59 11.14
N TYR A 480 10.07 -10.79 10.09
CA TYR A 480 11.08 -9.84 9.67
C TYR A 480 10.43 -8.52 9.34
N THR A 481 11.13 -7.41 9.56
CA THR A 481 10.66 -6.06 9.24
C THR A 481 11.80 -5.20 8.70
N GLN A 482 11.45 -4.14 8.00
CA GLN A 482 12.37 -3.06 7.66
C GLN A 482 12.30 -1.99 8.75
N VAL A 483 13.46 -1.52 9.23
CA VAL A 483 13.55 -0.55 10.33
C VAL A 483 13.72 0.85 9.77
N ILE A 484 12.81 1.74 10.17
CA ILE A 484 12.78 3.13 9.74
C ILE A 484 13.99 3.85 10.32
N ASP A 485 14.81 4.45 9.46
CA ASP A 485 15.89 5.33 9.88
C ASP A 485 15.33 6.72 10.18
N SER A 486 15.25 7.05 11.48
CA SER A 486 14.64 8.29 11.96
C SER A 486 15.28 9.54 11.35
N LEU A 487 16.61 9.62 11.37
CA LEU A 487 17.33 10.80 10.91
C LEU A 487 17.16 10.98 9.40
N ALA A 488 17.35 9.90 8.65
CA ALA A 488 17.22 9.95 7.20
C ALA A 488 15.79 10.28 6.77
N SER A 489 14.79 9.66 7.40
CA SER A 489 13.37 9.87 7.08
C SER A 489 12.88 11.26 7.47
N SER A 490 13.32 11.76 8.63
CA SER A 490 13.04 13.13 9.09
C SER A 490 13.64 14.16 8.12
N THR A 491 14.89 13.95 7.70
CA THR A 491 15.60 14.84 6.77
C THR A 491 15.03 14.82 5.34
N SER A 492 14.44 13.71 4.91
CA SER A 492 13.81 13.60 3.59
C SER A 492 12.31 13.89 3.58
N GLY A 493 11.64 13.89 4.73
CA GLY A 493 10.18 13.99 4.81
C GLY A 493 9.45 12.80 4.16
N VAL A 494 10.12 11.65 4.04
CA VAL A 494 9.62 10.39 3.46
C VAL A 494 10.36 9.22 4.10
N THR A 495 9.73 8.06 4.22
CA THR A 495 10.30 6.90 4.92
C THR A 495 11.54 6.35 4.21
N LYS A 496 12.60 6.09 4.98
CA LYS A 496 13.81 5.36 4.55
C LYS A 496 14.14 4.26 5.56
N PHE A 497 14.60 3.12 5.08
CA PHE A 497 14.87 1.95 5.92
C PHE A 497 16.36 1.62 5.99
N GLY A 498 17.01 1.95 7.11
CA GLY A 498 18.46 1.79 7.28
C GLY A 498 18.89 0.44 7.88
N ARG A 499 17.96 -0.44 8.25
CA ARG A 499 18.25 -1.75 8.87
C ARG A 499 17.12 -2.73 8.57
N LEU A 500 17.40 -4.02 8.74
CA LEU A 500 16.38 -5.07 8.84
C LEU A 500 16.33 -5.58 10.28
N ALA A 501 15.18 -6.09 10.70
CA ALA A 501 15.00 -6.72 12.01
C ALA A 501 14.40 -8.11 11.84
N LYS A 502 14.88 -9.08 12.63
CA LYS A 502 14.32 -10.42 12.79
C LYS A 502 13.66 -10.48 14.17
N LEU A 503 12.38 -10.75 14.18
CA LEU A 503 11.48 -10.82 15.34
C LEU A 503 11.42 -12.28 15.82
N CYS A 504 11.82 -12.56 17.05
CA CYS A 504 11.83 -13.92 17.62
C CYS A 504 10.73 -14.09 18.68
N PHE A 505 9.56 -14.57 18.27
CA PHE A 505 8.33 -14.56 19.07
C PHE A 505 8.29 -15.57 20.23
N GLU A 506 9.09 -16.64 20.19
CA GLU A 506 9.13 -17.66 21.26
C GLU A 506 10.25 -17.41 22.30
N GLU A 507 11.33 -16.74 21.93
CA GLU A 507 12.53 -16.60 22.77
C GLU A 507 12.38 -15.59 23.92
N GLY A 508 11.36 -14.73 23.88
CA GLY A 508 11.08 -13.71 24.91
C GLY A 508 10.49 -14.23 26.23
N GLN A 509 10.13 -15.52 26.33
CA GLN A 509 9.54 -16.09 27.55
C GLN A 509 10.57 -16.65 28.56
N ARG A 510 11.88 -16.60 28.29
CA ARG A 510 12.92 -17.27 29.10
C ARG A 510 14.00 -16.38 29.72
N SER A 511 13.86 -15.06 29.74
CA SER A 511 14.80 -14.21 30.48
C SER A 511 14.48 -14.23 31.98
N THR A 512 15.19 -15.07 32.72
CA THR A 512 15.37 -14.94 34.17
C THR A 512 16.16 -13.65 34.45
N VAL A 513 15.46 -12.55 34.71
CA VAL A 513 16.10 -11.31 35.18
C VAL A 513 16.40 -11.43 36.68
N PRO A 514 17.61 -11.06 37.16
CA PRO A 514 17.90 -10.98 38.59
C PRO A 514 16.98 -9.98 39.30
N GLU A 515 16.51 -10.31 40.50
CA GLU A 515 15.65 -9.43 41.31
C GLU A 515 16.26 -8.02 41.46
N GLY A 516 15.65 -7.01 40.84
CA GLY A 516 16.01 -5.60 41.09
C GLY A 516 15.74 -4.61 39.95
N GLU A 517 15.69 -5.05 38.69
CA GLU A 517 15.41 -4.17 37.55
C GLU A 517 13.98 -4.39 37.03
N LYS A 518 13.13 -3.36 37.15
CA LYS A 518 11.83 -3.32 36.47
C LYS A 518 12.05 -3.06 34.98
N THR A 519 12.31 -4.10 34.20
CA THR A 519 12.00 -4.08 32.77
C THR A 519 10.55 -4.54 32.59
N CYS A 520 9.83 -3.91 31.67
CA CYS A 520 8.48 -4.35 31.27
C CYS A 520 8.60 -5.76 30.65
N GLY A 521 8.45 -6.80 31.47
CA GLY A 521 8.48 -8.18 31.02
C GLY A 521 7.41 -8.42 29.96
N GLY A 522 7.81 -8.70 28.72
CA GLY A 522 6.86 -8.91 27.62
C GLY A 522 7.41 -8.66 26.21
N GLN A 523 8.57 -8.01 26.08
CA GLN A 523 9.18 -7.77 24.76
C GLN A 523 9.83 -9.05 24.19
N ILE A 524 9.69 -9.22 22.88
CA ILE A 524 10.35 -10.31 22.15
C ILE A 524 11.82 -9.98 21.91
N LYS A 525 12.63 -11.01 21.68
CA LYS A 525 14.00 -10.80 21.19
C LYS A 525 13.93 -10.30 19.75
N VAL A 526 14.75 -9.30 19.42
CA VAL A 526 14.91 -8.77 18.07
C VAL A 526 16.39 -8.78 17.71
N GLU A 527 16.74 -9.37 16.57
CA GLU A 527 18.08 -9.33 15.99
C GLU A 527 18.09 -8.29 14.87
N TYR A 528 19.16 -7.50 14.74
CA TYR A 528 19.22 -6.41 13.77
C TYR A 528 20.34 -6.60 12.77
N HIS A 529 20.01 -6.53 11.48
CA HIS A 529 20.99 -6.44 10.40
C HIS A 529 21.17 -4.97 10.03
N LYS A 530 22.27 -4.38 10.51
CA LYS A 530 22.58 -2.97 10.26
C LYS A 530 23.17 -2.79 8.87
N LEU A 531 22.59 -1.87 8.07
CA LEU A 531 23.18 -1.46 6.80
C LEU A 531 24.27 -0.41 7.02
N GLU A 532 25.14 -0.25 6.03
CA GLU A 532 26.15 0.79 6.03
C GLU A 532 25.52 2.20 6.04
N GLU A 533 26.32 3.21 6.39
CA GLU A 533 25.86 4.59 6.41
C GLU A 533 25.40 5.04 5.01
N ASN A 534 24.24 5.72 4.94
CA ASN A 534 23.59 6.14 3.69
C ASN A 534 23.13 4.98 2.78
N VAL A 535 23.08 3.75 3.29
CA VAL A 535 22.51 2.61 2.58
C VAL A 535 21.13 2.32 3.13
N PHE A 536 20.14 2.31 2.25
CA PHE A 536 18.74 2.07 2.63
C PHE A 536 18.12 0.98 1.77
N CYS A 537 17.25 0.16 2.39
CA CYS A 537 16.63 -1.00 1.78
C CYS A 537 15.16 -0.77 1.40
N THR A 538 14.67 -1.56 0.43
CA THR A 538 13.23 -1.73 0.12
C THR A 538 12.99 -3.14 -0.47
N GLY A 539 11.74 -3.63 -0.35
CA GLY A 539 11.29 -4.86 -0.98
C GLY A 539 11.86 -6.15 -0.40
N ALA A 540 12.27 -6.15 0.87
CA ALA A 540 12.82 -7.34 1.50
C ALA A 540 11.86 -8.55 1.45
N ALA A 541 12.40 -9.73 1.18
CA ALA A 541 11.64 -10.97 1.09
C ALA A 541 12.43 -12.16 1.68
N PHE A 542 11.69 -13.13 2.24
CA PHE A 542 12.25 -14.40 2.70
C PHE A 542 12.37 -15.40 1.54
N VAL A 543 13.50 -16.08 1.45
CA VAL A 543 13.80 -17.13 0.47
C VAL A 543 14.04 -18.43 1.22
N PRO A 544 13.14 -19.43 1.13
CA PRO A 544 13.35 -20.72 1.77
C PRO A 544 14.58 -21.41 1.16
N LYS A 545 15.44 -21.95 2.03
CA LYS A 545 16.57 -22.77 1.60
C LYS A 545 16.07 -24.06 0.96
N SER A 546 16.74 -24.51 -0.10
CA SER A 546 16.45 -25.80 -0.72
C SER A 546 16.72 -26.94 0.28
N GLY A 547 15.67 -27.69 0.64
CA GLY A 547 15.75 -28.75 1.65
C GLY A 547 15.95 -28.23 3.09
N GLY A 548 15.56 -26.98 3.38
CA GLY A 548 15.45 -26.48 4.75
C GLY A 548 14.27 -27.10 5.49
N ASP A 549 14.43 -27.33 6.79
CA ASP A 549 13.44 -28.00 7.64
C ASP A 549 12.89 -27.08 8.75
N GLU A 550 13.65 -26.06 9.16
CA GLU A 550 13.26 -25.09 10.16
C GLU A 550 12.64 -23.83 9.54
N GLU A 551 11.85 -23.10 10.32
CA GLU A 551 11.11 -21.92 9.85
C GLU A 551 12.01 -20.81 9.30
N ASP A 552 13.19 -20.61 9.89
CA ASP A 552 14.21 -19.66 9.45
C ASP A 552 15.38 -20.33 8.69
N ASP A 553 15.23 -21.57 8.20
CA ASP A 553 16.15 -22.16 7.24
C ASP A 553 15.97 -21.48 5.87
N GLY A 554 16.67 -20.37 5.69
CA GLY A 554 16.55 -19.58 4.49
C GLY A 554 17.42 -18.34 4.49
N PHE A 555 17.09 -17.47 3.56
CA PHE A 555 17.81 -16.25 3.28
C PHE A 555 16.84 -15.08 3.23
N ILE A 556 17.36 -13.88 3.46
CA ILE A 556 16.65 -12.64 3.20
C ILE A 556 17.29 -11.99 1.98
N VAL A 557 16.47 -11.65 0.99
CA VAL A 557 16.90 -10.86 -0.16
C VAL A 557 16.28 -9.48 -0.07
N THR A 558 17.05 -8.43 -0.38
CA THR A 558 16.53 -7.05 -0.40
C THR A 558 17.29 -6.21 -1.40
N HIS A 559 16.60 -5.26 -2.03
CA HIS A 559 17.31 -4.17 -2.71
C HIS A 559 17.89 -3.23 -1.67
N VAL A 560 19.08 -2.70 -1.94
CA VAL A 560 19.66 -1.59 -1.21
C VAL A 560 20.18 -0.54 -2.17
N HIS A 561 20.16 0.72 -1.73
CA HIS A 561 20.73 1.84 -2.47
C HIS A 561 21.63 2.65 -1.54
N ASN A 562 22.87 2.86 -1.98
CA ASN A 562 23.82 3.74 -1.32
C ASN A 562 23.69 5.16 -1.90
N GLU A 563 23.08 6.07 -1.15
CA GLU A 563 22.80 7.44 -1.62
C GLU A 563 24.07 8.29 -1.82
N MET A 564 25.20 7.89 -1.24
CA MET A 564 26.48 8.60 -1.39
C MET A 564 27.18 8.23 -2.71
N SER A 565 27.25 6.93 -3.01
CA SER A 565 27.90 6.42 -4.23
C SER A 565 26.93 6.31 -5.41
N ASN A 566 25.63 6.45 -5.17
CA ASN A 566 24.55 6.25 -6.14
C ASN A 566 24.53 4.83 -6.76
N VAL A 567 25.00 3.83 -5.99
CA VAL A 567 25.06 2.42 -6.40
C VAL A 567 23.89 1.66 -5.79
N SER A 568 23.26 0.79 -6.59
CA SER A 568 22.20 -0.10 -6.13
C SER A 568 22.66 -1.55 -6.16
N GLN A 569 22.30 -2.29 -5.12
CA GLN A 569 22.72 -3.66 -4.92
C GLN A 569 21.54 -4.53 -4.47
N VAL A 570 21.70 -5.85 -4.57
CA VAL A 570 20.87 -6.82 -3.85
C VAL A 570 21.71 -7.53 -2.82
N LEU A 571 21.26 -7.53 -1.57
CA LEU A 571 21.90 -8.27 -0.49
C LEU A 571 21.23 -9.63 -0.34
N ILE A 572 22.03 -10.66 -0.07
CA ILE A 572 21.56 -11.95 0.42
C ILE A 572 22.11 -12.10 1.84
N ILE A 573 21.22 -12.35 2.80
CA ILE A 573 21.53 -12.45 4.24
C ILE A 573 21.09 -13.81 4.74
N ASP A 574 21.92 -14.50 5.50
CA ASP A 574 21.57 -15.77 6.16
C ASP A 574 20.60 -15.49 7.32
N ALA A 575 19.39 -16.07 7.26
CA ALA A 575 18.36 -15.80 8.26
C ALA A 575 18.72 -16.31 9.67
N LYS A 576 19.59 -17.33 9.79
CA LYS A 576 20.10 -17.85 11.07
C LYS A 576 21.30 -17.07 11.60
N LYS A 577 22.04 -16.40 10.72
CA LYS A 577 23.17 -15.52 11.07
C LYS A 577 22.83 -14.07 10.76
N PHE A 578 21.65 -13.64 11.20
CA PHE A 578 21.02 -12.41 10.74
C PHE A 578 21.86 -11.15 11.01
N GLU A 579 22.57 -11.09 12.14
CA GLU A 579 23.43 -9.94 12.50
C GLU A 579 24.80 -9.94 11.80
N SER A 580 25.13 -11.00 11.05
CA SER A 580 26.39 -11.09 10.31
C SER A 580 26.34 -10.28 9.02
N GLN A 581 27.50 -10.06 8.39
CA GLN A 581 27.57 -9.47 7.05
C GLN A 581 26.77 -10.30 6.02
N PRO A 582 26.26 -9.67 4.95
CA PRO A 582 25.61 -10.38 3.85
C PRO A 582 26.50 -11.50 3.31
N ILE A 583 25.90 -12.65 2.99
CA ILE A 583 26.62 -13.79 2.40
C ILE A 583 27.02 -13.52 0.94
N ALA A 584 26.23 -12.70 0.25
CA ALA A 584 26.52 -12.19 -1.07
C ALA A 584 25.92 -10.80 -1.27
N THR A 585 26.64 -9.97 -2.02
CA THR A 585 26.22 -8.64 -2.45
C THR A 585 26.32 -8.56 -3.97
N ILE A 586 25.19 -8.33 -4.63
CA ILE A 586 25.07 -8.31 -6.10
C ILE A 586 24.96 -6.87 -6.56
N ASN A 587 25.97 -6.34 -7.25
CA ASN A 587 25.98 -4.97 -7.75
C ASN A 587 25.16 -4.85 -9.05
N LEU A 588 24.15 -3.99 -9.05
CA LEU A 588 23.25 -3.84 -10.20
C LEU A 588 23.83 -2.87 -11.23
N PRO A 589 23.55 -3.09 -12.54
CA PRO A 589 24.09 -2.25 -13.61
C PRO A 589 23.49 -0.83 -13.60
N ASN A 590 22.29 -0.66 -13.03
CA ASN A 590 21.56 0.59 -12.99
C ASN A 590 21.11 0.92 -11.57
N ARG A 591 20.86 2.21 -11.33
CA ARG A 591 20.17 2.67 -10.13
C ARG A 591 18.80 2.03 -10.03
N VAL A 592 18.42 1.66 -8.82
CA VAL A 592 17.12 1.11 -8.49
C VAL A 592 16.42 2.05 -7.49
N PRO A 593 15.31 2.69 -7.91
CA PRO A 593 14.56 3.55 -7.01
C PRO A 593 13.98 2.81 -5.81
N TYR A 594 13.70 3.54 -4.74
CA TYR A 594 12.92 2.98 -3.64
C TYR A 594 11.55 2.52 -4.13
N GLY A 595 11.18 1.30 -3.76
CA GLY A 595 9.87 0.74 -4.05
C GLY A 595 9.16 0.27 -2.78
N PHE A 596 8.22 -0.64 -2.95
CA PHE A 596 7.37 -1.12 -1.86
C PHE A 596 7.69 -2.59 -1.55
N HIS A 597 6.86 -3.51 -2.04
CA HIS A 597 6.95 -4.93 -1.70
C HIS A 597 7.76 -5.72 -2.73
N GLY A 598 8.48 -6.72 -2.22
CA GLY A 598 9.21 -7.69 -3.03
C GLY A 598 8.81 -9.12 -2.70
N ILE A 599 9.07 -10.02 -3.64
CA ILE A 599 8.78 -11.44 -3.54
C ILE A 599 9.90 -12.23 -4.21
N PHE A 600 10.28 -13.36 -3.62
CA PHE A 600 11.09 -14.37 -4.30
C PHE A 600 10.19 -15.52 -4.74
N ILE A 601 10.35 -15.94 -5.99
CA ILE A 601 9.56 -16.99 -6.61
C ILE A 601 10.52 -18.08 -7.05
N SER A 602 10.46 -19.23 -6.39
CA SER A 602 11.23 -20.40 -6.83
C SER A 602 10.70 -20.88 -8.17
N MET A 603 11.58 -20.95 -9.16
CA MET A 603 11.27 -21.47 -10.48
C MET A 603 11.74 -22.93 -10.51
N PRO A 604 10.89 -23.92 -10.84
CA PRO A 604 11.42 -25.23 -11.14
C PRO A 604 12.37 -25.10 -12.34
N PRO A 605 13.50 -25.82 -12.36
CA PRO A 605 14.37 -25.86 -13.53
C PRO A 605 13.52 -26.23 -14.74
N GLU A 606 13.66 -25.49 -15.85
CA GLU A 606 12.97 -25.80 -17.09
C GLU A 606 13.12 -27.30 -17.37
N GLN A 607 12.00 -28.01 -17.53
CA GLN A 607 12.07 -29.37 -18.06
C GLN A 607 12.55 -29.23 -19.51
N ALA A 608 13.85 -29.46 -19.69
CA ALA A 608 14.57 -29.42 -20.96
C ALA A 608 13.91 -30.24 -22.08
#